data_AF-A0A0H5P912-F1
#
_entry.id   AF-A0A0H5P912-F1
#
_cell.length_a   1.000
_cell.length_b   1.000
_cell.length_c   1.000
_cell.angle_alpha   90.00
_cell.angle_beta   90.00
_cell.angle_gamma   90.00
#
_symmetry.space_group_name_H-M   'P 1'
#
loop_
_entity.id
_entity.type
_entity.pdbx_description
1 polymer ?
#
loop_
_entity_poly.entity_id
_entity_poly.type
_entity_poly.pdbx_seq_one_letter_code
_entity_poly.pdbx_strand_id
1 'polypeptide(L)'
;MTTASVHSAAAIRRLRSIGYVPADPVRERLQQFHAAGVVETRLAHGLGISARTINGIRRGLSRHAHRNIAERVLNLTVEEATIRFGRPTPMVDDVVLGRLLAGRDESIASYDKPAYAHALHQRGWLKTHIADTLHVSGATINKILGTAA
;
A
#
# COMPACT_ATOMS: atom_id res chain seq x y z
N MET A 1 -17.26 33.19 0.64
CA MET A 1 -17.67 32.02 1.46
C MET A 1 -16.41 31.39 2.03
N THR A 2 -16.09 31.63 3.31
CA THR A 2 -14.89 31.05 3.94
C THR A 2 -15.21 30.73 5.39
N THR A 3 -15.69 29.52 5.66
CA THR A 3 -15.85 28.99 7.02
C THR A 3 -14.46 28.64 7.56
N ALA A 4 -13.74 29.65 8.03
CA ALA A 4 -12.57 29.47 8.87
C ALA A 4 -13.02 28.69 10.11
N SER A 5 -12.63 27.42 10.18
CA SER A 5 -13.00 26.51 11.26
C SER A 5 -12.27 26.92 12.53
N VAL A 6 -12.87 27.84 13.29
CA VAL A 6 -12.44 28.27 14.62
C VAL A 6 -12.61 27.11 15.60
N HIS A 7 -11.62 26.24 15.67
CA HIS A 7 -11.47 25.44 16.89
C HIS A 7 -10.95 26.39 17.95
N SER A 8 -11.75 26.64 18.99
CA SER A 8 -11.37 27.53 20.08
C SER A 8 -10.04 27.09 20.70
N ALA A 9 -9.20 28.03 21.09
CA ALA A 9 -7.93 27.75 21.78
C ALA A 9 -8.12 26.83 23.01
N ALA A 10 -9.30 26.89 23.64
CA ALA A 10 -9.72 26.01 24.72
C ALA A 10 -9.88 24.54 24.27
N ALA A 11 -10.45 24.26 23.10
CA ALA A 11 -10.58 22.92 22.56
C ALA A 11 -9.20 22.30 22.24
N ILE A 12 -8.28 23.10 21.69
CA ILE A 12 -6.89 22.67 21.42
C ILE A 12 -6.15 22.40 22.72
N ARG A 13 -6.30 23.27 23.73
CA ARG A 13 -5.69 23.08 25.06
C ARG A 13 -6.22 21.82 25.75
N ARG A 14 -7.53 21.56 25.65
CA ARG A 14 -8.15 20.32 26.17
C ARG A 14 -7.58 19.09 25.48
N LEU A 15 -7.51 19.07 24.15
CA LEU A 15 -6.94 17.95 23.39
C LEU A 15 -5.49 17.65 23.80
N ARG A 16 -4.65 18.68 23.96
CA ARG A 16 -3.27 18.52 24.44
C ARG A 16 -3.21 17.94 25.85
N SER A 17 -4.09 18.37 26.75
CA SER A 17 -4.15 17.86 28.12
C SER A 17 -4.52 16.37 28.20
N ILE A 18 -5.28 15.86 27.22
CA ILE A 18 -5.65 14.44 27.12
C ILE A 18 -4.73 13.66 26.17
N GLY A 19 -3.55 14.19 25.86
CA GLY A 19 -2.52 13.46 25.10
C GLY A 19 -2.68 13.48 23.59
N TYR A 20 -3.43 14.41 23.00
CA TYR A 20 -3.51 14.57 21.54
C TYR A 20 -2.54 15.64 21.04
N VAL A 21 -1.94 15.37 19.88
CA VAL A 21 -0.98 16.25 19.19
C VAL A 21 -1.48 16.58 17.78
N PRO A 22 -0.99 17.67 17.15
CA PRO A 22 -1.29 17.96 15.75
C PRO A 22 -0.98 16.77 14.85
N ALA A 23 -1.89 16.47 13.92
CA ALA A 23 -1.76 15.30 13.05
C ALA A 23 -0.84 15.55 11.84
N ASP A 24 -0.44 16.80 11.56
CA ASP A 24 0.28 17.15 10.33
C ASP A 24 1.62 16.42 10.17
N PRO A 25 2.50 16.33 11.19
CA PRO A 25 3.76 15.58 11.05
C PRO A 25 3.52 14.09 10.82
N VAL A 26 2.49 13.53 11.48
CA VAL A 26 2.09 12.13 11.31
C VAL A 26 1.57 11.90 9.90
N ARG A 27 0.77 12.84 9.37
CA ARG A 27 0.23 12.79 8.02
C ARG A 27 1.35 12.79 6.98
N GLU A 28 2.32 13.70 7.12
CA GLU A 28 3.47 13.77 6.23
C GLU A 28 4.25 12.45 6.21
N ARG A 29 4.55 11.89 7.38
CA ARG A 29 5.23 10.59 7.48
C ARG A 29 4.42 9.45 6.85
N LEU A 30 3.10 9.40 7.06
CA LEU A 30 2.22 8.41 6.43
C LEU A 30 2.15 8.57 4.90
N GLN A 31 2.26 9.80 4.39
CA GLN A 31 2.34 10.06 2.95
C GLN A 31 3.68 9.58 2.38
N GLN A 32 4.79 9.79 3.09
CA GLN A 32 6.11 9.24 2.72
C GLN A 32 6.08 7.70 2.65
N PHE A 33 5.50 7.03 3.64
CA PHE A 33 5.33 5.57 3.60
C PHE A 33 4.49 5.12 2.41
N HIS A 34 3.36 5.79 2.15
CA HIS A 34 2.51 5.46 1.01
C HIS A 34 3.25 5.61 -0.32
N ALA A 35 4.02 6.69 -0.49
CA ALA A 35 4.84 6.92 -1.68
C ALA A 35 5.95 5.87 -1.83
N ALA A 36 6.51 5.38 -0.71
CA ALA A 36 7.51 4.31 -0.70
C ALA A 36 6.92 2.90 -0.91
N GLY A 37 5.62 2.76 -1.18
CA GLY A 37 5.00 1.46 -1.44
C GLY A 37 4.67 0.64 -0.19
N VAL A 38 4.67 1.26 0.99
CA VAL A 38 4.23 0.63 2.24
C VAL A 38 2.73 0.29 2.18
N VAL A 39 2.40 -0.94 2.55
CA VAL A 39 1.01 -1.40 2.62
C VAL A 39 0.38 -0.91 3.91
N GLU A 40 -0.58 0.01 3.81
CA GLU A 40 -1.26 0.62 4.96
C GLU A 40 -1.85 -0.40 5.95
N THR A 41 -2.41 -1.50 5.45
CA THR A 41 -3.00 -2.53 6.33
C THR A 41 -1.94 -3.29 7.12
N ARG A 42 -0.77 -3.56 6.52
CA ARG A 42 0.38 -4.18 7.21
C ARG A 42 0.98 -3.22 8.22
N LEU A 43 1.14 -1.95 7.84
CA LEU A 43 1.60 -0.88 8.74
C LEU A 43 0.68 -0.73 9.95
N ALA A 44 -0.63 -0.65 9.72
CA ALA A 44 -1.65 -0.54 10.76
C ALA A 44 -1.57 -1.72 11.75
N HIS A 45 -1.55 -2.94 11.23
CA HIS A 45 -1.44 -4.15 12.04
C HIS A 45 -0.11 -4.20 12.82
N GLY A 46 1.01 -3.94 12.15
CA GLY A 46 2.35 -3.99 12.75
C GLY A 46 2.57 -2.94 13.85
N LEU A 47 1.92 -1.78 13.75
CA LEU A 47 1.98 -0.73 14.78
C LEU A 47 0.87 -0.86 15.84
N GLY A 48 -0.05 -1.84 15.70
CA GLY A 48 -1.20 -1.99 16.58
C GLY A 48 -2.15 -0.78 16.56
N ILE A 49 -2.36 -0.19 15.39
CA ILE A 49 -3.22 0.97 15.15
C ILE A 49 -4.33 0.56 14.18
N SER A 50 -5.55 1.04 14.37
CA SER A 50 -6.62 0.73 13.41
C SER A 50 -6.32 1.30 12.02
N ALA A 51 -6.58 0.52 10.97
CA ALA A 51 -6.40 0.98 9.59
C ALA A 51 -7.26 2.23 9.30
N ARG A 52 -8.45 2.33 9.91
CA ARG A 52 -9.31 3.51 9.84
C ARG A 52 -8.62 4.76 10.37
N THR A 53 -7.91 4.65 11.50
CA THR A 53 -7.18 5.77 12.10
C THR A 53 -6.02 6.23 11.22
N ILE A 54 -5.20 5.28 10.72
CA ILE A 54 -4.10 5.61 9.80
C ILE A 54 -4.63 6.29 8.54
N ASN A 55 -5.67 5.71 7.93
CA ASN A 55 -6.27 6.25 6.71
C ASN A 55 -6.89 7.63 6.94
N GLY A 56 -7.59 7.82 8.06
CA GLY A 56 -8.18 9.11 8.45
C GLY A 56 -7.13 10.21 8.64
N ILE A 57 -6.00 9.92 9.29
CA ILE A 57 -4.90 10.87 9.44
C ILE A 57 -4.26 11.19 8.09
N ARG A 58 -3.91 10.16 7.30
CA ARG A 58 -3.24 10.32 6.00
C ARG A 58 -4.07 11.13 5.01
N ARG A 59 -5.39 10.90 4.97
CA ARG A 59 -6.33 11.65 4.12
C ARG A 59 -6.68 13.04 4.65
N GLY A 60 -6.16 13.44 5.81
CA GLY A 60 -6.45 14.75 6.41
C GLY A 60 -7.83 14.86 7.07
N LEU A 61 -8.54 13.74 7.27
CA LEU A 61 -9.82 13.71 7.96
C LEU A 61 -9.65 13.93 9.47
N SER A 62 -8.47 13.61 10.02
CA SER A 62 -8.13 13.86 11.42
C SER A 62 -7.15 15.02 11.55
N ARG A 63 -7.52 16.03 12.36
CA ARG A 63 -6.68 17.19 12.67
C ARG A 63 -5.69 16.94 13.82
N HIS A 64 -6.01 15.98 14.69
CA HIS A 64 -5.17 15.59 15.82
C HIS A 64 -5.03 14.07 15.86
N ALA A 65 -3.89 13.61 16.35
CA ALA A 65 -3.59 12.20 16.60
C ALA A 65 -3.28 12.01 18.09
N HIS A 66 -3.61 10.84 18.64
CA HIS A 66 -3.17 10.49 19.99
C HIS A 66 -1.63 10.40 20.02
N ARG A 67 -0.99 10.88 21.09
CA ARG A 67 0.48 10.96 21.22
C ARG A 67 1.15 9.62 20.94
N ASN A 68 0.65 8.53 21.54
CA ASN A 68 1.20 7.18 21.31
C ASN A 68 1.15 6.76 19.82
N ILE A 69 0.14 7.19 19.06
CA ILE A 69 0.06 6.92 17.61
C ILE A 69 1.12 7.75 16.88
N ALA A 70 1.23 9.03 17.23
CA ALA A 70 2.22 9.91 16.64
C ALA A 70 3.64 9.39 16.87
N GLU A 71 3.98 8.99 18.10
CA GLU A 71 5.29 8.42 18.43
C GLU A 71 5.59 7.14 17.64
N ARG A 72 4.64 6.19 17.59
CA ARG A 72 4.81 4.93 16.83
C ARG A 72 5.07 5.17 15.35
N VAL A 73 4.38 6.15 14.75
CA VAL A 73 4.53 6.47 13.33
C VAL A 73 5.80 7.28 13.06
N LEU A 74 6.12 8.26 13.91
CA LEU A 74 7.24 9.18 13.70
C LEU A 74 8.60 8.53 14.03
N ASN A 75 8.63 7.56 14.94
CA ASN A 75 9.85 6.82 15.27
C ASN A 75 10.23 5.78 14.21
N LEU A 76 9.33 5.44 13.29
CA LEU A 76 9.60 4.48 12.23
C LEU A 76 10.17 5.21 11.01
N THR A 77 11.36 4.83 10.56
CA THR A 77 11.95 5.38 9.33
C THR A 77 11.22 4.86 8.08
N VAL A 78 11.34 5.57 6.95
CA VAL A 78 10.76 5.11 5.66
C VAL A 78 11.38 3.80 5.20
N GLU A 79 12.68 3.63 5.41
CA GLU A 79 13.40 2.41 5.09
C GLU A 79 12.89 1.21 5.90
N GLU A 80 12.83 1.34 7.23
CA GLU A 80 12.29 0.28 8.09
C GLU A 80 10.83 -0.03 7.76
N ALA A 81 10.02 0.99 7.47
CA ALA A 81 8.63 0.79 7.07
C ALA A 81 8.53 0.02 5.76
N THR A 82 9.40 0.31 4.79
CA THR A 82 9.44 -0.38 3.51
C THR A 82 9.88 -1.83 3.67
N ILE A 83 10.94 -2.08 4.45
CA ILE A 83 11.43 -3.43 4.72
C ILE A 83 10.37 -4.28 5.42
N ARG A 84 9.70 -3.72 6.44
CA ARG A 84 8.76 -4.48 7.30
C ARG A 84 7.36 -4.57 6.71
N PHE A 85 6.90 -3.53 6.02
CA PHE A 85 5.49 -3.35 5.64
C PHE A 85 5.30 -3.02 4.17
N GLY A 86 6.38 -2.95 3.39
CA GLY A 86 6.34 -2.80 1.94
C GLY A 86 5.54 -3.91 1.27
N ARG A 87 5.10 -3.62 0.05
CA ARG A 87 4.75 -4.70 -0.88
C ARG A 87 6.04 -5.47 -1.18
N PRO A 88 6.05 -6.82 -1.14
CA PRO A 88 7.21 -7.58 -1.63
C PRO A 88 7.48 -7.19 -3.09
N THR A 89 8.65 -7.33 -3.67
CA THR A 89 8.75 -7.09 -5.13
C THR A 89 8.15 -8.31 -5.84
N PRO A 90 7.18 -8.15 -6.78
CA PRO A 90 6.68 -9.29 -7.54
C PRO A 90 7.86 -9.95 -8.24
N MET A 91 8.04 -11.25 -8.04
CA MET A 91 9.20 -11.98 -8.54
C MET A 91 8.77 -13.08 -9.52
N VAL A 92 9.65 -13.38 -10.47
CA VAL A 92 9.53 -14.56 -11.31
C VAL A 92 10.50 -15.61 -10.80
N ASP A 93 9.97 -16.74 -10.34
CA ASP A 93 10.77 -17.95 -10.13
C ASP A 93 10.99 -18.63 -11.49
N ASP A 94 12.25 -18.74 -11.90
CA ASP A 94 12.65 -19.30 -13.19
C ASP A 94 12.26 -20.77 -13.37
N VAL A 95 12.21 -21.55 -12.28
CA VAL A 95 11.78 -22.96 -12.32
C VAL A 95 10.30 -23.03 -12.64
N VAL A 96 9.50 -22.22 -11.95
CA VAL A 96 8.05 -22.16 -12.18
C VAL A 96 7.76 -21.60 -13.58
N LEU A 97 8.47 -20.55 -14.01
CA LEU A 97 8.35 -20.02 -15.36
C LEU A 97 8.70 -21.09 -16.41
N GLY A 98 9.78 -21.84 -16.23
CA GLY A 98 10.16 -22.93 -17.13
C GLY A 98 9.08 -24.00 -17.25
N ARG A 99 8.38 -24.32 -16.16
CA ARG A 99 7.27 -25.26 -16.16
C ARG A 99 6.03 -24.72 -16.86
N LEU A 100 5.69 -23.45 -16.65
CA LEU A 100 4.63 -22.77 -17.39
C LEU A 100 4.90 -22.76 -18.90
N LEU A 101 6.15 -22.46 -19.30
CA LEU A 101 6.57 -22.47 -20.70
C LEU A 101 6.52 -23.87 -21.32
N ALA A 102 6.72 -24.92 -20.52
CA ALA A 102 6.53 -26.31 -20.92
C ALA A 102 5.05 -26.75 -20.95
N GLY A 103 4.10 -25.84 -20.71
CA GLY A 103 2.66 -26.11 -20.72
C GLY A 103 2.14 -26.80 -19.46
N ARG A 104 2.90 -26.80 -18.36
CA ARG A 104 2.40 -27.30 -17.07
C ARG A 104 1.56 -26.25 -16.39
N ASP A 105 0.52 -26.71 -15.72
CA ASP A 105 -0.29 -25.88 -14.84
C ASP A 105 0.45 -25.66 -13.52
N GLU A 106 0.61 -24.40 -13.11
CA GLU A 106 1.36 -24.01 -11.90
C GLU A 106 0.61 -22.91 -11.14
N SER A 107 0.55 -23.08 -9.82
CA SER A 107 -0.12 -22.10 -8.97
C SER A 107 0.80 -20.92 -8.68
N ILE A 108 0.49 -19.77 -9.26
CA ILE A 108 1.20 -18.51 -9.00
C ILE A 108 0.46 -17.72 -7.95
N ALA A 109 1.17 -17.31 -6.89
CA ALA A 109 0.63 -16.39 -5.90
C ALA A 109 0.09 -15.14 -6.59
N SER A 110 -1.12 -14.71 -6.23
CA SER A 110 -1.79 -13.55 -6.86
C SER A 110 -0.93 -12.29 -6.89
N TYR A 111 0.00 -12.16 -5.94
CA TYR A 111 0.95 -11.07 -5.84
C TYR A 111 2.00 -11.05 -6.96
N ASP A 112 2.47 -12.22 -7.41
CA ASP A 112 3.55 -12.38 -8.39
C ASP A 112 3.04 -12.45 -9.83
N LYS A 113 1.73 -12.70 -10.02
CA LYS A 113 1.09 -12.75 -11.34
C LYS A 113 1.45 -11.57 -12.27
N PRO A 114 1.58 -10.31 -11.81
CA PRO A 114 2.04 -9.22 -12.67
C PRO A 114 3.44 -9.45 -13.26
N ALA A 115 4.39 -9.94 -12.48
CA ALA A 115 5.75 -10.22 -12.96
C ALA A 115 5.74 -11.36 -13.99
N TYR A 116 4.98 -12.44 -13.72
CA TYR A 116 4.80 -13.54 -14.68
C TYR A 116 4.13 -13.08 -15.97
N ALA A 117 3.09 -12.24 -15.88
CA ALA A 117 2.42 -11.70 -17.05
C ALA A 117 3.38 -10.90 -17.96
N HIS A 118 4.22 -10.05 -17.37
CA HIS A 118 5.27 -9.35 -18.15
C HIS A 118 6.28 -10.32 -18.75
N ALA A 119 6.76 -11.29 -17.99
CA ALA A 119 7.76 -12.26 -18.45
C ALA A 119 7.24 -13.15 -19.60
N LEU A 120 5.98 -13.56 -19.55
CA LEU A 120 5.31 -14.33 -20.61
C LEU A 120 5.03 -13.47 -21.84
N HIS A 121 4.56 -12.23 -21.65
CA HIS A 121 4.32 -11.29 -22.75
C HIS A 121 5.60 -10.93 -23.52
N GLN A 122 6.71 -10.70 -22.80
CA GLN A 122 8.03 -10.48 -23.40
C GLN A 122 8.51 -11.67 -24.24
N ARG A 123 8.02 -12.88 -23.93
CA ARG A 123 8.28 -14.12 -24.68
C ARG A 123 7.25 -14.37 -25.80
N GLY A 124 6.43 -13.37 -26.12
CA GLY A 124 5.48 -13.41 -27.24
C GLY A 124 4.16 -14.11 -26.95
N TRP A 125 3.86 -14.44 -25.70
CA TRP A 125 2.56 -15.04 -25.37
C TRP A 125 1.42 -14.06 -25.58
N LEU A 126 0.32 -14.55 -26.15
CA LEU A 126 -0.91 -13.77 -26.33
C LEU A 126 -1.54 -13.45 -24.98
N LYS A 127 -2.14 -12.26 -24.86
CA LYS A 127 -2.78 -11.79 -23.62
C LYS A 127 -3.87 -12.74 -23.11
N THR A 128 -4.65 -13.31 -24.02
CA THR A 128 -5.70 -14.30 -23.70
C THR A 128 -5.09 -15.55 -23.07
N HIS A 129 -4.02 -16.08 -23.67
CA HIS A 129 -3.31 -17.22 -23.13
C HIS A 129 -2.72 -16.92 -21.75
N ILE A 130 -2.09 -15.75 -21.56
CA ILE A 130 -1.58 -15.33 -20.25
C ILE A 130 -2.71 -15.22 -19.22
N ALA A 131 -3.87 -14.68 -19.60
CA ALA A 131 -5.03 -14.55 -18.73
C ALA A 131 -5.52 -15.92 -18.24
N ASP A 132 -5.62 -16.88 -19.15
CA ASP A 132 -6.07 -18.24 -18.86
C ASP A 132 -5.06 -18.96 -17.96
N THR A 133 -3.77 -18.93 -18.31
CA THR A 133 -2.68 -19.58 -17.55
C THR A 133 -2.51 -19.00 -16.15
N LEU A 134 -2.65 -17.68 -16.00
CA LEU A 134 -2.52 -17.03 -14.69
C LEU A 134 -3.85 -16.97 -13.93
N HIS A 135 -4.94 -17.50 -14.49
CA HIS A 135 -6.29 -17.45 -13.93
C HIS A 135 -6.68 -16.03 -13.47
N VAL A 136 -6.55 -15.07 -14.38
CA VAL A 136 -6.93 -13.66 -14.17
C VAL A 136 -7.76 -13.17 -15.34
N SER A 137 -8.62 -12.18 -15.10
CA SER A 137 -9.43 -11.62 -16.18
C SER A 137 -8.57 -10.90 -17.23
N GLY A 138 -9.02 -10.89 -18.49
CA GLY A 138 -8.36 -10.12 -19.55
C GLY A 138 -8.22 -8.62 -19.23
N ALA A 139 -9.20 -8.03 -18.55
CA ALA A 139 -9.13 -6.66 -18.05
C ALA A 139 -7.97 -6.46 -17.05
N THR A 140 -7.71 -7.45 -16.20
CA THR A 140 -6.58 -7.43 -15.27
C THR A 140 -5.26 -7.52 -16.02
N ILE A 141 -5.15 -8.37 -17.05
CA ILE A 141 -3.96 -8.45 -17.90
C ILE A 141 -3.72 -7.13 -18.65
N ASN A 142 -4.75 -6.53 -19.24
CA ASN A 142 -4.61 -5.23 -19.93
C ASN A 142 -4.09 -4.14 -18.97
N LYS A 143 -4.61 -4.11 -17.74
CA LYS A 143 -4.14 -3.21 -16.68
C LYS A 143 -2.69 -3.48 -16.29
N ILE A 144 -2.31 -4.75 -16.10
CA ILE A 144 -0.94 -5.15 -15.74
C ILE A 144 0.03 -4.74 -16.84
N LEU A 145 -0.29 -5.04 -18.10
CA LEU A 145 0.59 -4.79 -19.24
C LEU A 145 0.56 -3.32 -19.73
N GLY A 146 -0.20 -2.45 -19.08
CA GLY A 146 -0.30 -1.03 -19.44
C GLY A 146 -0.95 -0.77 -20.80
N THR A 147 -1.66 -1.75 -21.36
CA THR A 147 -2.40 -1.56 -22.60
C THR A 147 -3.79 -1.06 -22.26
N ALA A 148 -4.09 0.18 -22.64
CA ALA A 148 -5.43 0.75 -22.50
C ALA A 148 -6.47 -0.21 -23.13
N ALA A 149 -7.58 -0.40 -22.41
CA ALA A 149 -8.70 -1.22 -22.84
C ALA A 149 -9.35 -0.66 -24.10
#